data_AF-A0A972RDS8-F1
#
_entry.id   AF-A0A972RDS8-F1
#
_cell.length_a   1.000
_cell.length_b   1.000
_cell.length_c   1.000
_cell.angle_alpha   90.00
_cell.angle_beta   90.00
_cell.angle_gamma   90.00
#
_symmetry.space_group_name_H-M   'P 1'
#
loop_
_entity.id
_entity.type
_entity.pdbx_description
1 polymer ?
#
loop_
_entity_poly.entity_id
_entity_poly.type
_entity_poly.pdbx_seq_one_letter_code
_entity_poly.pdbx_strand_id
1 'polypeptide(L)' 'LRTSLRRLRKGGRIVVNMVTLESLEDARKGLAAAGFSPEVVALQIARGRELAGRTLLEAGNTVFIVSSGRAGGGPG' A
#
# COMPACT_ATOMS: atom_id res chain seq x y z
N LEU A 1 -12.11 3.59 -2.37
CA LEU A 1 -11.11 3.94 -3.43
C LEU A 1 -11.66 4.90 -4.49
N ARG A 2 -12.72 4.53 -5.25
CA ARG A 2 -13.29 5.34 -6.36
C ARG A 2 -13.58 6.81 -6.01
N THR A 3 -14.27 7.07 -4.90
CA THR A 3 -14.59 8.45 -4.48
C THR A 3 -13.34 9.28 -4.18
N SER A 4 -12.34 8.68 -3.53
CA SER A 4 -11.07 9.33 -3.19
C SER A 4 -10.27 9.68 -4.44
N LEU A 5 -10.18 8.76 -5.41
CA LEU A 5 -9.50 9.00 -6.69
C LEU A 5 -10.10 10.19 -7.46
N ARG A 6 -11.43 10.30 -7.46
CA ARG A 6 -12.14 11.41 -8.11
C ARG A 6 -11.84 12.78 -7.52
N ARG A 7 -11.48 12.83 -6.24
CA ARG A 7 -11.19 14.06 -5.49
C ARG A 7 -9.68 14.33 -5.37
N LEU A 8 -8.84 13.44 -5.89
CA LEU A 8 -7.38 13.56 -5.78
C LEU A 8 -6.90 14.75 -6.63
N ARG A 9 -6.34 15.76 -5.96
CA ARG A 9 -5.72 16.92 -6.60
C ARG A 9 -4.52 16.50 -7.45
N LYS A 10 -4.15 17.35 -8.43
CA LYS A 10 -2.88 17.18 -9.17
C LYS A 10 -1.71 17.12 -8.18
N GLY A 11 -0.77 16.21 -8.39
CA GLY A 11 0.33 15.95 -7.45
C GLY A 11 -0.07 15.18 -6.18
N GLY A 12 -1.36 14.90 -5.97
CA GLY A 12 -1.84 14.13 -4.83
C GLY A 12 -1.47 12.64 -4.93
N ARG A 13 -1.29 12.00 -3.78
CA ARG A 13 -1.00 10.57 -3.65
C ARG A 13 -2.09 9.85 -2.84
N ILE A 14 -2.40 8.63 -3.23
CA ILE A 14 -3.20 7.68 -2.45
C ILE A 14 -2.29 6.55 -2.01
N VAL A 15 -2.45 6.14 -0.76
CA VAL A 15 -1.78 4.97 -0.16
C VAL A 15 -2.85 4.15 0.54
N VAL A 16 -2.85 2.84 0.35
CA VAL A 16 -3.80 1.91 0.97
C VAL A 16 -3.05 0.68 1.46
N ASN A 17 -3.34 0.24 2.68
CA ASN A 17 -2.74 -0.95 3.28
C ASN A 17 -3.71 -2.13 3.16
N MET A 18 -3.23 -3.26 2.67
CA MET A 18 -4.00 -4.49 2.50
C MET A 18 -3.30 -5.65 3.20
N VAL A 19 -4.07 -6.60 3.72
CA VAL A 19 -3.53 -7.81 4.36
C VAL A 19 -3.78 -9.05 3.52
N THR A 20 -4.92 -9.10 2.79
CA THR A 20 -5.25 -10.24 1.93
C THR A 20 -4.85 -9.99 0.48
N LEU A 21 -4.62 -11.07 -0.26
CA LEU A 21 -4.27 -11.03 -1.68
C LEU A 21 -5.42 -10.49 -2.53
N GLU A 22 -6.67 -10.84 -2.19
CA GLU A 22 -7.87 -10.36 -2.87
C GLU A 22 -8.01 -8.85 -2.72
N SER A 23 -7.83 -8.33 -1.49
CA SER A 23 -7.89 -6.89 -1.23
C SER A 23 -6.78 -6.13 -1.97
N LEU A 24 -5.58 -6.73 -2.07
CA LEU A 24 -4.49 -6.19 -2.88
C LEU A 24 -4.88 -6.13 -4.36
N GLU A 25 -5.37 -7.23 -4.93
CA GLU A 25 -5.71 -7.31 -6.35
C GLU A 25 -6.89 -6.40 -6.71
N ASP A 26 -7.91 -6.30 -5.85
CA ASP A 26 -9.02 -5.37 -6.05
C ASP A 26 -8.56 -3.91 -6.06
N ALA A 27 -7.64 -3.54 -5.16
CA ALA A 27 -7.05 -2.21 -5.16
C ALA A 27 -6.20 -1.95 -6.41
N ARG A 28 -5.35 -2.91 -6.79
CA ARG A 28 -4.46 -2.80 -7.96
C ARG A 28 -5.28 -2.63 -9.25
N LYS A 29 -6.29 -3.48 -9.45
CA LYS A 29 -7.21 -3.40 -10.61
C LYS A 29 -8.03 -2.11 -10.59
N GLY A 30 -8.55 -1.72 -9.43
CA GLY A 30 -9.33 -0.49 -9.28
C GLY A 30 -8.52 0.79 -9.57
N LEU A 31 -7.25 0.83 -9.18
CA LEU A 31 -6.33 1.93 -9.51
C LEU A 31 -6.00 1.94 -11.01
N ALA A 32 -5.65 0.79 -11.58
CA ALA A 32 -5.34 0.66 -13.00
C ALA A 32 -6.52 1.08 -13.89
N ALA A 33 -7.74 0.62 -13.58
CA ALA A 33 -8.96 1.00 -14.29
C ALA A 33 -9.28 2.49 -14.20
N ALA A 34 -8.76 3.20 -13.19
CA ALA A 34 -8.89 4.64 -13.03
C ALA A 34 -7.75 5.43 -13.71
N GLY A 35 -6.87 4.77 -14.47
CA GLY A 35 -5.76 5.40 -15.20
C GLY A 35 -4.53 5.68 -14.35
N PHE A 36 -4.42 5.06 -13.18
CA PHE A 36 -3.26 5.18 -12.31
C PHE A 36 -2.30 4.00 -12.50
N SER A 37 -1.01 4.22 -12.28
CA SER A 37 0.01 3.15 -12.21
C SER A 37 0.35 2.89 -10.75
N PRO A 38 -0.20 1.85 -10.11
CA PRO A 38 0.05 1.56 -8.71
C PRO A 38 1.39 0.84 -8.50
N GLU A 39 2.14 1.29 -7.49
CA GLU A 39 3.28 0.59 -6.91
C GLU A 39 2.80 -0.25 -5.73
N VAL A 40 3.35 -1.45 -5.57
CA VAL A 40 3.03 -2.36 -4.47
C VAL A 40 4.31 -2.71 -3.71
N VAL A 41 4.30 -2.49 -2.39
CA VAL A 41 5.37 -2.91 -1.48
C VAL A 41 4.80 -3.92 -0.50
N ALA A 42 5.41 -5.11 -0.40
CA ALA A 42 5.08 -6.08 0.63
C ALA A 42 5.98 -5.85 1.85
N LEU A 43 5.37 -5.55 3.00
CA LEU A 43 6.07 -5.29 4.25
C LEU A 43 5.83 -6.43 5.24
N GLN A 44 6.94 -7.04 5.68
CA GLN A 44 6.97 -8.01 6.77
C GLN A 44 7.70 -7.38 7.94
N ILE A 45 7.08 -7.37 9.12
CA ILE A 45 7.70 -6.88 10.34
C ILE A 45 7.63 -8.00 11.38
N ALA A 46 8.78 -8.32 11.96
CA ALA A 46 8.85 -9.13 13.16
C ALA A 46 9.16 -8.22 14.36
N ARG A 47 8.49 -8.46 15.49
CA ARG A 47 8.77 -7.73 16.75
C ARG A 47 9.54 -8.64 17.68
N GLY A 48 10.63 -8.12 18.25
CA GLY A 48 11.38 -8.83 19.28
C GLY A 48 10.65 -8.77 20.62
N ARG A 49 10.60 -9.89 21.32
CA ARG A 49 10.30 -9.93 22.75
C ARG A 49 11.26 -10.85 23.49
N GLU A 50 11.49 -10.57 24.77
CA GLU A 50 12.33 -11.42 25.59
C GLU A 50 11.62 -12.74 25.94
N LEU A 51 12.37 -13.84 25.87
CA LEU A 51 11.94 -15.16 26.31
C LEU A 51 13.15 -15.96 26.79
N ALA A 52 13.21 -16.26 28.09
CA ALA A 52 14.26 -17.07 28.71
C ALA A 52 15.69 -16.59 28.33
N GLY A 53 15.95 -15.28 28.46
CA GLY A 53 17.25 -14.67 28.17
C GLY A 53 17.60 -14.59 26.69
N ARG A 54 16.64 -14.82 25.78
CA ARG A 54 16.80 -14.72 24.33
C ARG A 54 15.81 -13.72 23.74
N THR A 55 16.14 -13.17 22.59
CA THR A 55 15.17 -12.40 21.78
C THR A 55 14.41 -13.35 20.87
N LEU A 56 13.14 -13.58 21.18
CA LEU A 56 12.22 -14.23 20.26
C LEU A 56 11.70 -13.19 19.26
N LEU A 57 11.74 -13.51 17.98
CA LEU A 57 11.12 -12.70 16.93
C LEU A 57 9.72 -13.23 16.64
N GLU A 58 8.70 -12.43 16.92
CA GLU A 58 7.31 -12.72 16.59
C GLU A 58 6.97 -12.08 15.26
N ALA A 59 6.78 -12.90 14.23
CA ALA A 59 6.38 -12.44 12.91
C ALA A 59 4.94 -11.87 12.95
N GLY A 60 4.78 -10.65 12.46
CA GLY A 60 3.46 -10.07 12.20
C GLY A 60 2.89 -10.49 10.85
N ASN A 61 1.63 -10.15 10.61
CA ASN A 61 1.02 -10.34 9.30
C ASN A 61 1.72 -9.51 8.23
N THR A 62 1.79 -10.05 7.02
CA THR A 62 2.15 -9.29 5.82
C THR A 62 1.18 -8.13 5.62
N VAL A 63 1.73 -6.95 5.39
CA VAL A 63 0.95 -5.79 4.92
C VAL A 63 1.46 -5.38 3.54
N PHE A 64 0.58 -5.38 2.56
CA PHE A 64 0.81 -4.82 1.24
C PHE A 64 0.45 -3.34 1.24
N ILE A 65 1.41 -2.48 0.96
CA ILE A 65 1.22 -1.04 0.80
C ILE A 65 1.09 -0.78 -0.70
N VAL A 66 -0.11 -0.38 -1.12
CA VAL A 66 -0.40 0.00 -2.50
C VAL A 66 -0.42 1.52 -2.59
N SER A 67 0.40 2.10 -3.46
CA SER A 67 0.45 3.55 -3.63
C SER A 67 0.34 3.97 -5.09
N SER A 68 -0.29 5.11 -5.34
CA SER A 68 -0.27 5.75 -6.66
C SER A 68 -0.52 7.24 -6.57
N GLY A 69 -0.03 8.01 -7.55
CA GLY A 69 -0.13 9.46 -7.59
C GLY A 69 -0.79 9.96 -8.87
N ARG A 70 -1.47 11.10 -8.77
CA ARG A 70 -1.90 11.84 -9.97
C ARG A 70 -0.75 12.71 -10.41
N ALA A 71 -0.28 12.54 -11.65
CA ALA A 71 0.79 13.36 -12.21
C ALA A 71 0.53 14.85 -11.93
N GLY A 72 1.50 15.51 -11.32
CA GLY A 72 1.51 16.96 -11.20
C GLY A 72 1.70 17.53 -12.60
N GLY A 73 0.92 18.55 -12.98
CA GLY A 73 1.22 19.29 -14.20
C GLY A 73 2.50 20.10 -14.00
N GLY A 74 3.64 19.48 -14.27
CA GLY A 74 4.97 20.07 -14.43
C GLY A 74 5.57 19.50 -15.71
N PRO A 75 6.47 20.23 -16.40
CA PRO A 75 6.75 20.01 -17.81
C PRO A 75 7.37 18.62 -18.01
N GLY A 76 6.68 17.81 -18.81
CA GLY A 76 7.31 16.77 -19.61
C GLY A 76 7.73 17.36 -20.94
#